data_AF-A0A0B7AQG5-F1
#
_entry.id   AF-A0A0B7AQG5-F1
#
_cell.length_a   1.000
_cell.length_b   1.000
_cell.length_c   1.000
_cell.angle_alpha   90.00
_cell.angle_beta   90.00
_cell.angle_gamma   90.00
#
_symmetry.space_group_name_H-M   'P 1'
#
loop_
_entity.id
_entity.type
_entity.pdbx_description
1 polymer ?
#
loop_
_entity_poly.entity_id
_entity_poly.type
_entity_poly.pdbx_seq_one_letter_code
_entity_poly.pdbx_strand_id
1 'polypeptide(L)'
;DTTIAGVSFESAFFQQDFQTQVTNSIDYFQYLYRTKETSIQRSKLFVRPSRVFELGIHHLSRTTSDNMYVVKAGTDHGLLHHYRKCISDYDAENDLRCQVLVKDETILKYEVPLTISSRQVTTGAMEYFAHYR
;
A
#
# COMPACT_ATOMS: atom_id res chain seq x y z
N ASP A 1 -13.32 14.07 6.23
CA ASP A 1 -12.52 14.98 7.07
C ASP A 1 -11.64 15.89 6.20
N THR A 2 -11.78 17.20 6.36
CA THR A 2 -11.11 18.25 5.58
C THR A 2 -9.73 18.63 6.11
N THR A 3 -9.36 18.17 7.30
CA THR A 3 -8.08 18.49 7.95
C THR A 3 -6.97 17.49 7.61
N ILE A 4 -7.31 16.27 7.20
CA ILE A 4 -6.29 15.25 6.89
C ILE A 4 -5.51 15.61 5.61
N ALA A 5 -4.21 15.86 5.71
CA ALA A 5 -3.33 16.13 4.57
C ALA A 5 -2.71 14.86 3.97
N GLY A 6 -2.62 13.78 4.74
CA GLY A 6 -2.13 12.50 4.26
C GLY A 6 -2.39 11.34 5.22
N VAL A 7 -2.13 10.14 4.74
CA VAL A 7 -2.22 8.87 5.47
C VAL A 7 -0.87 8.18 5.39
N SER A 8 -0.26 7.93 6.54
CA SER A 8 1.01 7.20 6.66
C SER A 8 0.72 5.73 6.90
N PHE A 9 1.40 4.86 6.17
CA PHE A 9 1.30 3.42 6.30
C PHE A 9 2.66 2.85 6.68
N GLU A 10 2.65 1.89 7.60
CA GLU A 10 3.83 1.08 7.86
C GLU A 10 4.15 0.20 6.66
N SER A 11 5.42 -0.20 6.57
CA SER A 11 5.91 -1.03 5.48
C SER A 11 6.28 -2.43 5.95
N ALA A 12 6.14 -3.40 5.07
CA ALA A 12 6.62 -4.76 5.26
C ALA A 12 7.31 -5.24 3.97
N PHE A 13 8.22 -6.19 4.10
CA PHE A 13 8.73 -6.89 2.94
C PHE A 13 7.74 -7.97 2.56
N PHE A 14 7.34 -7.99 1.29
CA PHE A 14 6.54 -9.09 0.75
C PHE A 14 7.47 -10.01 0.00
N GLN A 15 7.15 -11.30 0.06
CA GLN A 15 7.87 -12.31 -0.69
C GLN A 15 7.71 -11.99 -2.20
N GLN A 16 8.68 -12.32 -3.06
CA GLN A 16 8.72 -11.87 -4.47
C GLN A 16 8.66 -12.98 -5.55
N ASP A 17 8.57 -14.24 -5.16
CA ASP A 17 8.54 -15.43 -6.04
C ASP A 17 7.14 -15.82 -6.55
N PHE A 18 6.31 -14.82 -6.92
CA PHE A 18 4.86 -15.01 -7.17
C PHE A 18 4.42 -15.03 -8.63
N GLN A 19 5.32 -14.76 -9.59
CA GLN A 19 4.95 -14.63 -11.00
C GLN A 19 4.53 -15.95 -11.69
N THR A 20 4.63 -17.10 -11.01
CA THR A 20 4.37 -18.41 -11.63
C THR A 20 3.01 -19.03 -11.28
N GLN A 21 2.21 -18.46 -10.36
CA GLN A 21 1.07 -19.19 -9.78
C GLN A 21 -0.33 -18.59 -10.01
N VAL A 22 -0.47 -17.38 -10.57
CA VAL A 22 -1.78 -16.73 -10.70
C VAL A 22 -1.94 -15.99 -12.03
N THR A 23 -3.02 -16.31 -12.76
CA THR A 23 -3.44 -15.67 -14.02
C THR A 23 -4.34 -14.45 -13.79
N ASN A 24 -4.93 -14.32 -12.60
CA ASN A 24 -5.81 -13.23 -12.20
C ASN A 24 -5.13 -12.40 -11.09
N SER A 25 -5.10 -11.08 -11.27
CA SER A 25 -4.46 -10.12 -10.36
C SER A 25 -5.16 -9.98 -9.01
N ILE A 26 -6.42 -10.43 -8.88
CA ILE A 26 -7.16 -10.43 -7.61
C ILE A 26 -6.84 -11.69 -6.79
N ASP A 27 -6.78 -12.86 -7.45
CA ASP A 27 -6.46 -14.13 -6.79
C ASP A 27 -5.04 -14.11 -6.19
N TYR A 28 -4.15 -13.28 -6.75
CA TYR A 28 -2.84 -12.96 -6.17
C TYR A 28 -2.90 -12.59 -4.68
N PHE A 29 -3.92 -11.85 -4.26
CA PHE A 29 -4.04 -11.39 -2.89
C PHE A 29 -4.22 -12.53 -1.88
N GLN A 30 -4.68 -13.71 -2.31
CA GLN A 30 -4.85 -14.88 -1.46
C GLN A 30 -3.53 -15.58 -1.11
N TYR A 31 -2.47 -15.30 -1.88
CA TYR A 31 -1.15 -15.93 -1.76
C TYR A 31 -0.08 -14.96 -1.23
N LEU A 32 -0.48 -13.80 -0.72
CA LEU A 32 0.46 -12.82 -0.21
C LEU A 32 1.08 -13.26 1.12
N TYR A 33 2.40 -13.31 1.16
CA TYR A 33 3.19 -13.46 2.37
C TYR A 33 4.09 -12.25 2.57
N ARG A 34 4.23 -11.83 3.82
CA ARG A 34 5.08 -10.72 4.23
C ARG A 34 5.85 -11.03 5.50
N THR A 35 6.85 -10.22 5.80
CA THR A 35 7.50 -10.22 7.13
C THR A 35 6.46 -10.02 8.22
N LYS A 36 6.60 -10.77 9.32
CA LYS A 36 5.74 -10.65 10.51
C LYS A 36 5.81 -9.24 11.09
N GLU A 37 7.03 -8.73 11.20
CA GLU A 37 7.33 -7.38 11.65
C GLU A 37 7.03 -6.36 10.55
N THR A 38 6.70 -5.16 10.99
CA THR A 38 6.43 -3.98 10.15
C THR A 38 7.38 -2.85 10.56
N SER A 39 7.73 -1.98 9.62
CA SER A 39 8.64 -0.86 9.87
C SER A 39 7.90 0.47 9.80
N ILE A 40 7.94 1.18 10.93
CA ILE A 40 7.47 2.57 11.08
C ILE A 40 8.48 3.54 10.44
N GLN A 41 9.78 3.27 10.60
CA GLN A 41 10.86 4.11 10.09
C GLN A 41 10.80 4.24 8.56
N ARG A 42 10.45 3.13 7.88
CA ARG A 42 10.33 3.07 6.42
C ARG A 42 8.90 3.29 5.93
N SER A 43 8.05 3.92 6.74
CA SER A 43 6.68 4.26 6.36
C SER A 43 6.61 5.02 5.04
N LYS A 44 5.48 4.86 4.33
CA LYS A 44 5.19 5.67 3.14
C LYS A 44 3.92 6.47 3.37
N LEU A 45 3.81 7.56 2.62
CA LEU A 45 2.77 8.54 2.81
C LEU A 45 1.93 8.66 1.54
N PHE A 46 0.62 8.47 1.68
CA PHE A 46 -0.35 8.85 0.67
C PHE A 46 -0.86 10.26 0.99
N VAL A 47 -0.61 11.21 0.10
CA VAL A 47 -0.90 12.63 0.35
C VAL A 47 -2.07 13.15 -0.46
N ARG A 48 -2.68 14.23 0.03
CA ARG A 48 -3.58 15.09 -0.76
C ARG A 48 -2.77 16.27 -1.28
N PRO A 49 -2.41 16.30 -2.58
CA PRO A 49 -1.46 17.29 -3.10
C PRO A 49 -1.84 18.75 -2.80
N SER A 50 -3.12 19.10 -2.86
CA SER A 50 -3.61 20.45 -2.55
C SER A 50 -3.41 20.91 -1.09
N ARG A 51 -2.97 20.00 -0.21
CA ARG A 51 -2.75 20.23 1.22
C ARG A 51 -1.28 20.15 1.63
N VAL A 52 -0.40 19.91 0.65
CA VAL A 52 1.04 19.76 0.86
C VAL A 52 1.72 21.07 0.47
N PHE A 53 2.45 21.66 1.40
CA PHE A 53 3.38 22.73 1.09
C PHE A 53 4.78 22.15 0.81
N GLU A 54 5.26 21.27 1.68
CA GLU A 54 6.59 20.66 1.56
C GLU A 54 6.53 19.18 1.97
N LEU A 55 7.16 18.33 1.15
CA LEU A 55 7.14 16.89 1.29
C LEU A 55 8.57 16.35 1.38
N GLY A 56 8.86 15.59 2.45
CA GLY A 56 10.03 14.74 2.53
C GLY A 56 9.77 13.37 1.88
N ILE A 57 10.81 12.57 1.69
CA ILE A 57 10.71 11.27 1.00
C ILE A 57 9.75 10.30 1.73
N HIS A 58 9.60 10.42 3.05
CA HIS A 58 8.75 9.54 3.88
C HIS A 58 7.80 10.28 4.84
N HIS A 59 7.78 11.62 4.83
CA HIS A 59 6.98 12.40 5.76
C HIS A 59 6.48 13.70 5.13
N LEU A 60 5.42 14.27 5.71
CA LEU A 60 4.93 15.60 5.35
C LEU A 60 5.66 16.63 6.22
N SER A 61 6.54 17.43 5.60
CA SER A 61 7.33 18.43 6.32
C SER A 61 6.48 19.65 6.68
N ARG A 62 5.61 20.08 5.75
CA ARG A 62 4.73 21.22 5.96
C ARG A 62 3.43 21.12 5.17
N THR A 63 2.34 21.44 5.82
CA THR A 63 0.99 21.56 5.23
C THR A 63 0.74 22.98 4.71
N THR A 64 -0.31 23.16 3.91
CA THR A 64 -0.74 24.50 3.46
C THR A 64 -1.48 25.29 4.55
N SER A 65 -1.89 24.63 5.64
CA SER A 65 -2.50 25.24 6.82
C SER A 65 -2.16 24.46 8.08
N ASP A 66 -2.01 25.16 9.21
CA ASP A 66 -1.56 24.60 10.49
C ASP A 66 -2.55 23.62 11.12
N ASN A 67 -3.82 23.67 10.73
CA ASN A 67 -4.85 22.75 11.25
C ASN A 67 -4.84 21.38 10.54
N MET A 68 -3.96 21.19 9.56
CA MET A 68 -3.90 19.96 8.78
C MET A 68 -2.86 18.99 9.32
N TYR A 69 -3.13 17.70 9.22
CA TYR A 69 -2.25 16.67 9.79
C TYR A 69 -2.24 15.36 9.01
N VAL A 70 -1.23 14.53 9.29
CA VAL A 70 -1.13 13.17 8.77
C VAL A 70 -1.72 12.20 9.80
N VAL A 71 -2.57 11.29 9.34
CA VAL A 71 -3.04 10.16 10.15
C VAL A 71 -2.20 8.93 9.88
N LYS A 72 -1.96 8.12 10.91
CA LYS A 72 -1.35 6.79 10.75
C LYS A 72 -2.46 5.79 10.49
N ALA A 73 -2.35 5.04 9.40
CA ALA A 73 -3.19 3.89 9.16
C ALA A 73 -2.78 2.75 10.10
N GLY A 74 -3.77 2.05 10.67
CA GLY A 74 -3.50 0.81 11.38
C GLY A 74 -2.98 -0.27 10.42
N THR A 75 -2.12 -1.15 10.91
CA THR A 75 -1.58 -2.27 10.12
C THR A 75 -2.66 -3.27 9.69
N ASP A 76 -3.79 -3.27 10.39
CA ASP A 76 -5.02 -4.00 10.05
C ASP A 76 -5.84 -3.32 8.93
N HIS A 77 -5.54 -2.06 8.59
CA HIS A 77 -6.19 -1.31 7.51
C HIS A 77 -5.45 -1.42 6.19
N GLY A 78 -4.13 -1.42 6.25
CA GLY A 78 -3.28 -1.55 5.08
C GLY A 78 -1.80 -1.48 5.45
N LEU A 79 -1.00 -2.18 4.66
CA LEU A 79 0.46 -2.15 4.71
C LEU A 79 0.98 -1.81 3.32
N LEU A 80 2.11 -1.12 3.25
CA LEU A 80 2.76 -0.84 1.98
C LEU A 80 3.94 -1.77 1.73
N HIS A 81 3.95 -2.34 0.51
CA HIS A 81 5.05 -3.16 0.04
C HIS A 81 6.34 -2.35 0.01
N HIS A 82 7.35 -2.83 0.71
CA HIS A 82 8.68 -2.29 0.59
C HIS A 82 9.27 -2.69 -0.78
N TYR A 83 9.73 -1.72 -1.58
CA TYR A 83 10.16 -1.93 -2.97
C TYR A 83 11.45 -2.75 -3.15
N ARG A 84 12.18 -3.03 -2.06
CA ARG A 84 13.40 -3.84 -2.09
C ARG A 84 13.08 -5.29 -1.76
N LYS A 85 13.87 -6.21 -2.30
CA LYS A 85 13.91 -7.60 -1.81
C LYS A 85 14.41 -7.61 -0.37
N CYS A 86 13.90 -8.55 0.42
CA CYS A 86 14.50 -8.90 1.71
C CYS A 86 15.68 -9.84 1.40
N ILE A 87 16.92 -9.38 1.55
CA ILE A 87 18.11 -10.07 0.98
C ILE A 87 18.91 -10.83 2.05
N SER A 88 18.79 -10.50 3.35
CA SER A 88 19.55 -11.18 4.41
C SER A 88 19.06 -10.85 5.81
N ASP A 89 19.51 -11.61 6.82
CA ASP A 89 19.38 -11.27 8.25
C ASP A 89 20.10 -9.95 8.62
N TYR A 90 20.89 -9.37 7.73
CA TYR A 90 21.55 -8.07 7.93
C TYR A 90 20.58 -6.88 7.90
N ASP A 91 19.34 -7.07 7.40
CA ASP A 91 18.26 -6.09 7.60
C ASP A 91 17.71 -6.11 9.06
N ALA A 92 18.21 -6.99 9.93
CA ALA A 92 17.86 -7.02 11.36
C ALA A 92 18.37 -5.81 12.16
N GLU A 93 19.39 -5.08 11.68
CA GLU A 93 19.75 -3.75 12.22
C GLU A 93 18.70 -2.67 11.88
N ASN A 94 17.69 -2.99 11.05
CA ASN A 94 16.65 -2.09 10.56
C ASN A 94 15.21 -2.59 10.84
N ASP A 95 15.01 -3.31 11.95
CA ASP A 95 13.70 -3.71 12.52
C ASP A 95 12.86 -4.73 11.73
N LEU A 96 13.40 -5.42 10.71
CA LEU A 96 12.60 -6.40 9.94
C LEU A 96 13.35 -7.72 9.70
N ARG A 97 12.91 -8.78 10.38
CA ARG A 97 13.40 -10.15 10.15
C ARG A 97 12.79 -10.78 8.89
N CYS A 98 13.59 -10.89 7.83
CA CYS A 98 13.21 -11.43 6.53
C CYS A 98 12.70 -12.88 6.52
N GLN A 99 13.08 -13.68 7.53
CA GLN A 99 12.83 -15.12 7.56
C GLN A 99 11.48 -15.50 8.16
N VAL A 100 10.85 -14.61 8.92
CA VAL A 100 9.58 -14.89 9.59
C VAL A 100 8.45 -14.32 8.74
N LEU A 101 7.91 -15.16 7.86
CA LEU A 101 6.81 -14.79 6.99
C LEU A 101 5.46 -15.15 7.62
N VAL A 102 4.49 -14.28 7.41
CA VAL A 102 3.07 -14.48 7.75
C VAL A 102 2.23 -14.22 6.52
N LYS A 103 1.11 -14.93 6.40
CA LYS A 103 0.12 -14.65 5.37
C LYS A 103 -0.47 -13.26 5.61
N ASP A 104 -0.55 -12.44 4.58
CA ASP A 104 -1.24 -11.15 4.65
C ASP A 104 -2.70 -11.34 4.22
N GLU A 105 -3.62 -11.02 5.13
CA GLU A 105 -5.06 -11.08 4.88
C GLU A 105 -5.68 -9.68 4.85
N THR A 106 -4.87 -8.65 5.06
CA THR A 106 -5.30 -7.25 5.20
C THR A 106 -6.07 -6.77 3.98
N ILE A 107 -5.63 -7.21 2.80
CA ILE A 107 -6.25 -6.84 1.52
C ILE A 107 -7.51 -7.66 1.18
N LEU A 108 -7.67 -8.85 1.75
CA LEU A 108 -8.78 -9.76 1.43
C LEU A 108 -10.14 -9.18 1.82
N LYS A 109 -10.18 -8.33 2.85
CA LYS A 109 -11.42 -7.60 3.21
C LYS A 109 -11.92 -6.66 2.11
N TYR A 110 -11.06 -6.32 1.15
CA TYR A 110 -11.41 -5.49 0.00
C TYR A 110 -11.64 -6.30 -1.28
N GLU A 111 -11.55 -7.62 -1.27
CA GLU A 111 -11.67 -8.47 -2.47
C GLU A 111 -12.97 -8.22 -3.24
N VAL A 112 -14.11 -8.30 -2.56
CA VAL A 112 -15.44 -8.07 -3.15
C VAL A 112 -15.57 -6.64 -3.71
N PRO A 113 -15.34 -5.56 -2.94
CA PRO A 113 -15.48 -4.21 -3.48
C PRO A 113 -14.46 -3.89 -4.58
N LEU A 114 -13.24 -4.43 -4.53
CA LEU A 114 -12.24 -4.27 -5.58
C LEU A 114 -12.65 -4.99 -6.87
N THR A 115 -13.21 -6.19 -6.76
CA THR A 115 -13.72 -6.95 -7.92
C THR A 115 -14.83 -6.18 -8.62
N ILE A 116 -15.79 -5.66 -7.84
CA ILE A 116 -16.90 -4.85 -8.39
C ILE A 116 -16.37 -3.57 -9.05
N SER A 117 -15.51 -2.82 -8.34
CA SER A 117 -14.97 -1.55 -8.86
C SER A 117 -14.11 -1.76 -10.09
N SER A 118 -13.29 -2.82 -10.11
CA SER A 118 -12.45 -3.17 -11.26
C SER A 118 -13.31 -3.46 -12.49
N ARG A 119 -14.38 -4.25 -12.34
CA ARG A 119 -15.33 -4.52 -13.44
C ARG A 119 -15.97 -3.23 -13.95
N GLN A 120 -16.45 -2.37 -13.06
CA GLN A 120 -17.06 -1.09 -13.44
C GLN A 120 -16.09 -0.19 -14.23
N VAL A 121 -14.85 -0.07 -13.78
CA VAL A 121 -13.81 0.72 -14.48
C VAL A 121 -13.52 0.12 -15.85
N THR A 122 -13.38 -1.20 -15.95
CA THR A 122 -13.12 -1.87 -17.24
C THR A 122 -14.29 -1.71 -18.20
N THR A 123 -15.54 -1.93 -17.75
CA THR A 123 -16.73 -1.75 -18.58
C THR A 123 -16.87 -0.30 -19.03
N GLY A 124 -16.74 0.68 -18.12
CA GLY A 124 -16.82 2.09 -18.46
C GLY A 124 -15.72 2.53 -19.43
N ALA A 125 -14.50 2.01 -19.28
CA ALA A 125 -13.42 2.24 -20.23
C ALA A 125 -13.76 1.66 -21.61
N MET A 126 -14.28 0.43 -21.69
CA MET A 126 -14.71 -0.18 -22.94
C MET A 126 -15.82 0.62 -23.62
N GLU A 127 -16.83 1.08 -22.87
CA GLU A 127 -17.91 1.93 -23.38
C GLU A 127 -17.37 3.27 -23.92
N TYR A 128 -16.47 3.92 -23.17
CA TYR A 128 -15.81 5.14 -23.62
C TYR A 128 -15.08 4.92 -24.96
N PHE A 129 -14.27 3.87 -25.06
CA PHE A 129 -13.54 3.59 -26.30
C PHE A 129 -14.42 3.08 -27.45
N ALA A 130 -15.60 2.52 -27.15
CA ALA A 130 -16.56 2.10 -28.17
C ALA A 130 -17.36 3.27 -28.73
N HIS A 131 -17.70 4.27 -27.91
CA HIS A 131 -18.49 5.45 -28.31
C HIS A 131 -17.69 6.60 -28.89
N TYR A 132 -16.41 6.74 -28.53
CA TYR A 132 -15.52 7.81 -29.02
C TYR A 132 -14.54 7.32 -30.10
N ARG A 133 -14.99 6.39 -30.94
CA ARG A 133 -14.33 5.98 -32.19
C ARG A 133 -15.00 6.60 -33.41
#